data_AF-A0A497LHS6-F1
#
_entry.id   AF-A0A497LHS6-F1
#
_cell.length_a   1.000
_cell.length_b   1.000
_cell.length_c   1.000
_cell.angle_alpha   90.00
_cell.angle_beta   90.00
_cell.angle_gamma   90.00
#
_symmetry.space_group_name_H-M   'P 1'
#
loop_
_entity.id
_entity.type
_entity.pdbx_description
1 polymer ?
#
loop_
_entity_poly.entity_id
_entity_poly.type
_entity_poly.pdbx_seq_one_letter_code
_entity_poly.pdbx_strand_id
1 'polypeptide(L)'
;MEKEKENEIVAKLREILKEKIIEFGVPRKRRIFVRIEMEALKKAVKHLVEDLGFKHLSTITGVDLGETIELIYHLAYKGSIELSLGITVEKKNPNVPTITDVIPGAILYEREVHDLFGVTFEGHPDLARLILPEKWPQDVYPLRKEYTLENLHGSIFKDEEGEK
;
A
#
# COMPACT_ATOMS: atom_id res chain seq x y z
N MET A 1 17.87 6.82 25.90
CA MET A 1 16.54 7.45 25.94
C MET A 1 15.91 7.69 24.57
N GLU A 2 16.65 7.95 23.48
CA GLU A 2 16.03 8.44 22.22
C GLU A 2 15.33 7.41 21.31
N LYS A 3 15.43 6.09 21.56
CA LYS A 3 14.77 5.03 20.75
C LYS A 3 13.76 4.21 21.54
N GLU A 4 13.45 4.62 22.77
CA GLU A 4 12.72 3.77 23.72
C GLU A 4 11.29 3.50 23.26
N LYS A 5 10.62 4.52 22.71
CA LYS A 5 9.25 4.37 22.20
C LYS A 5 9.19 3.61 20.88
N GLU A 6 10.11 3.84 19.95
CA GLU A 6 10.19 3.10 18.70
C GLU A 6 10.43 1.62 18.95
N ASN A 7 11.36 1.30 19.87
CA ASN A 7 11.64 -0.08 20.26
C ASN A 7 10.44 -0.72 20.98
N GLU A 8 9.70 0.02 21.81
CA GLU A 8 8.46 -0.47 22.44
C GLU A 8 7.39 -0.82 21.39
N ILE A 9 7.19 0.05 20.39
CA ILE A 9 6.24 -0.20 19.29
C ILE A 9 6.64 -1.46 18.53
N VAL A 10 7.91 -1.59 18.18
CA VAL A 10 8.45 -2.78 17.49
C VAL A 10 8.28 -4.04 18.34
N ALA A 11 8.55 -3.97 19.65
CA ALA A 11 8.39 -5.10 20.56
C ALA A 11 6.93 -5.57 20.64
N LYS A 12 5.97 -4.65 20.77
CA LYS A 12 4.54 -4.97 20.76
C LYS A 12 4.10 -5.58 19.43
N LEU A 13 4.55 -5.04 18.30
CA LEU A 13 4.26 -5.63 16.99
C LEU A 13 4.80 -7.06 16.88
N ARG A 14 6.00 -7.33 17.42
CA ARG A 14 6.57 -8.68 17.48
C ARG A 14 5.74 -9.65 18.32
N GLU A 15 5.22 -9.20 19.46
CA GLU A 15 4.35 -10.05 20.30
C GLU A 15 3.04 -10.43 19.59
N ILE A 16 2.49 -9.49 18.81
CA ILE A 16 1.18 -9.63 18.15
C ILE A 16 1.26 -10.47 16.87
N LEU A 17 2.30 -10.23 16.07
CA LEU A 17 2.46 -10.81 14.73
C LEU A 17 3.38 -12.02 14.71
N LYS A 18 4.24 -12.18 15.73
CA LYS A 18 5.15 -13.32 15.93
C LYS A 18 5.89 -13.68 14.63
N GLU A 19 5.62 -14.86 14.09
CA GLU A 19 6.29 -15.43 12.90
C GLU A 19 5.88 -14.75 11.59
N LYS A 20 4.81 -13.94 11.59
CA LYS A 20 4.35 -13.22 10.39
C LYS A 20 5.16 -11.97 10.06
N ILE A 21 6.18 -11.64 10.86
CA ILE A 21 7.11 -10.55 10.58
C ILE A 21 8.28 -11.10 9.76
N ILE A 22 8.43 -10.57 8.55
CA ILE A 22 9.52 -10.92 7.63
C ILE A 22 10.77 -10.12 7.98
N GLU A 23 10.61 -8.80 8.18
CA GLU A 23 11.71 -7.88 8.42
C GLU A 23 11.23 -6.74 9.33
N PHE A 24 12.11 -6.21 10.18
CA PHE A 24 11.83 -4.97 10.90
C PHE A 24 13.12 -4.20 11.18
N GLY A 25 13.03 -2.89 11.30
CA GLY A 25 14.18 -2.03 11.58
C GLY A 25 13.81 -0.61 11.97
N VAL A 26 14.72 0.04 12.69
CA VAL A 26 14.66 1.47 13.03
C VAL A 26 15.89 2.13 12.41
N PRO A 27 15.89 2.39 11.09
CA PRO A 27 17.07 2.89 10.39
C PRO A 27 17.52 4.26 10.90
N ARG A 28 16.57 5.10 11.33
CA ARG A 28 16.82 6.43 11.91
C ARG A 28 15.78 6.71 13.01
N LYS A 29 16.06 7.73 13.82
CA LYS A 29 15.14 8.20 14.87
C LYS A 29 13.76 8.49 14.26
N ARG A 30 12.68 8.09 14.94
CA ARG A 30 11.28 8.28 14.49
C ARG A 30 10.91 7.62 13.16
N ARG A 31 11.69 6.67 12.64
CA ARG A 31 11.38 5.93 11.42
C ARG A 31 11.45 4.45 11.70
N ILE A 32 10.29 3.79 11.63
CA ILE A 32 10.14 2.36 11.86
C ILE A 32 9.74 1.74 10.54
N PHE A 33 10.43 0.66 10.16
CA PHE A 33 10.08 -0.16 9.02
C PHE A 33 9.74 -1.55 9.51
N VAL A 34 8.63 -2.11 9.05
CA VAL A 34 8.22 -3.48 9.34
C VAL A 34 7.64 -4.06 8.07
N ARG A 35 8.10 -5.24 7.68
CA ARG A 35 7.50 -6.04 6.61
C ARG A 35 6.86 -7.28 7.21
N ILE A 36 5.64 -7.55 6.78
CA ILE A 36 4.83 -8.64 7.30
C ILE A 36 4.24 -9.45 6.14
N GLU A 37 3.78 -10.66 6.44
CA GLU A 37 2.95 -11.43 5.52
C GLU A 37 1.62 -10.72 5.24
N MET A 38 1.11 -10.84 4.02
CA MET A 38 -0.12 -10.18 3.56
C MET A 38 -1.33 -10.54 4.44
N GLU A 39 -1.43 -11.80 4.85
CA GLU A 39 -2.50 -12.33 5.71
C GLU A 39 -2.51 -11.72 7.11
N ALA A 40 -1.40 -11.08 7.50
CA ALA A 40 -1.27 -10.40 8.79
C ALA A 40 -1.71 -8.94 8.73
N LEU A 41 -1.89 -8.36 7.54
CA LEU A 41 -2.14 -6.92 7.33
C LEU A 41 -3.28 -6.39 8.20
N LYS A 42 -4.47 -6.96 8.02
CA LYS A 42 -5.69 -6.48 8.68
C LYS A 42 -5.58 -6.57 10.21
N LYS A 43 -5.00 -7.66 10.71
CA LYS A 43 -4.73 -7.84 12.14
C LYS A 43 -3.72 -6.80 12.64
N ALA A 44 -2.63 -6.58 11.91
CA ALA A 44 -1.59 -5.62 12.26
C ALA A 44 -2.16 -4.19 12.34
N VAL A 45 -2.90 -3.76 11.32
CA VAL A 45 -3.49 -2.42 11.26
C VAL A 45 -4.52 -2.22 12.38
N LYS A 46 -5.35 -3.22 12.67
CA LYS A 46 -6.28 -3.16 13.80
C LYS A 46 -5.58 -2.90 15.13
N HIS A 47 -4.55 -3.67 15.46
CA HIS A 47 -3.78 -3.47 16.70
C HIS A 47 -3.00 -2.15 16.72
N LEU A 48 -2.48 -1.71 15.56
CA LEU A 48 -1.83 -0.41 15.45
C LEU A 48 -2.78 0.73 15.81
N VAL A 49 -4.03 0.67 15.37
CA VAL A 49 -5.04 1.68 15.62
C VAL A 49 -5.59 1.59 17.04
N GLU A 50 -6.01 0.40 17.48
CA GLU A 50 -6.70 0.17 18.75
C GLU A 50 -5.75 0.22 19.96
N ASP A 51 -4.62 -0.49 19.91
CA ASP A 51 -3.73 -0.68 21.07
C ASP A 51 -2.58 0.34 21.09
N LEU A 52 -2.06 0.69 19.92
CA LEU A 52 -0.88 1.55 19.79
C LEU A 52 -1.21 3.00 19.43
N GLY A 53 -2.45 3.30 19.01
CA GLY A 53 -2.93 4.66 18.78
C GLY A 53 -2.46 5.32 17.47
N PHE A 54 -2.08 4.54 16.46
CA PHE A 54 -1.83 5.03 15.11
C PHE A 54 -3.17 5.35 14.42
N LYS A 55 -3.56 6.63 14.39
CA LYS A 55 -4.86 7.07 13.84
C LYS A 55 -4.77 7.78 12.49
N HIS A 56 -3.56 8.05 12.02
CA HIS A 56 -3.33 8.79 10.78
C HIS A 56 -2.58 7.91 9.78
N LEU A 57 -3.27 7.54 8.71
CA LEU A 57 -2.67 6.98 7.51
C LEU A 57 -2.24 8.15 6.62
N SER A 58 -0.94 8.27 6.38
CA SER A 58 -0.35 9.34 5.57
C SER A 58 -0.52 9.06 4.08
N THR A 59 -0.23 7.82 3.66
CA THR A 59 -0.37 7.33 2.28
C THR A 59 -0.20 5.81 2.21
N ILE A 60 -0.60 5.21 1.10
CA ILE A 60 -0.24 3.86 0.70
C ILE A 60 0.59 3.95 -0.58
N THR A 61 1.80 3.40 -0.56
CA THR A 61 2.69 3.40 -1.72
C THR A 61 2.68 2.00 -2.35
N GLY A 62 2.46 1.92 -3.67
CA GLY A 62 2.69 0.71 -4.46
C GLY A 62 4.08 0.72 -5.11
N VAL A 63 4.79 -0.39 -5.05
CA VAL A 63 6.10 -0.58 -5.70
C VAL A 63 6.11 -1.89 -6.47
N ASP A 64 6.32 -1.82 -7.77
CA ASP A 64 6.48 -3.02 -8.60
C ASP A 64 7.89 -3.60 -8.45
N LEU A 65 8.00 -4.84 -7.99
CA LEU A 65 9.25 -5.58 -7.80
C LEU A 65 9.53 -6.62 -8.90
N GLY A 66 8.74 -6.65 -9.98
CA GLY A 66 8.84 -7.62 -11.08
C GLY A 66 7.73 -8.66 -10.99
N GLU A 67 7.93 -9.76 -10.27
CA GLU A 67 6.89 -10.80 -10.10
C GLU A 67 5.87 -10.46 -9.00
N THR A 68 6.20 -9.49 -8.15
CA THR A 68 5.39 -9.09 -6.99
C THR A 68 5.21 -7.58 -6.94
N ILE A 69 4.19 -7.15 -6.22
CA ILE A 69 3.94 -5.74 -5.88
C ILE A 69 4.07 -5.61 -4.37
N GLU A 70 4.91 -4.67 -3.93
CA GLU A 70 5.00 -4.27 -2.52
C GLU A 70 4.04 -3.11 -2.27
N LEU A 71 3.22 -3.24 -1.22
CA LEU A 71 2.38 -2.17 -0.71
C LEU A 71 2.92 -1.71 0.63
N ILE A 72 3.16 -0.41 0.77
CA ILE A 72 3.71 0.20 1.97
C ILE A 72 2.70 1.17 2.55
N TYR A 73 2.17 0.83 3.72
CA TYR A 73 1.24 1.65 4.49
C TYR A 73 2.04 2.54 5.42
N HIS A 74 1.98 3.85 5.21
CA HIS A 74 2.69 4.83 6.03
C HIS A 74 1.75 5.39 7.09
N LEU A 75 1.96 5.02 8.36
CA LEU A 75 1.16 5.49 9.47
C LEU A 75 1.96 6.45 10.35
N ALA A 76 1.41 7.64 10.59
CA ALA A 76 1.99 8.61 11.50
C ALA A 76 1.50 8.39 12.94
N TYR A 77 2.43 8.59 13.87
CA TYR A 77 2.20 8.50 15.30
C TYR A 77 2.65 9.79 16.01
N LYS A 78 2.26 9.90 17.28
CA LYS A 78 2.63 11.04 18.14
C LYS A 78 4.15 11.23 18.18
N GLY A 79 4.59 12.48 18.29
CA GLY A 79 6.02 12.82 18.35
C GLY A 79 6.74 12.68 17.01
N SER A 80 6.02 12.75 15.89
CA SER A 80 6.54 12.65 14.51
C SER A 80 7.19 11.30 14.19
N ILE A 81 6.83 10.25 14.96
CA ILE A 81 7.18 8.87 14.65
C ILE A 81 6.36 8.43 13.44
N GLU A 82 7.00 7.78 12.49
CA GLU A 82 6.37 7.26 11.28
C GLU A 82 6.72 5.78 11.13
N LEU A 83 5.69 4.97 10.93
CA LEU A 83 5.78 3.53 10.69
C LEU A 83 5.48 3.27 9.22
N SER A 84 6.39 2.60 8.53
CA SER A 84 6.17 2.05 7.19
C SER A 84 5.94 0.56 7.32
N LEU A 85 4.68 0.13 7.12
CA LEU A 85 4.26 -1.26 7.16
C LEU A 85 4.15 -1.80 5.74
N GLY A 86 5.11 -2.65 5.35
CA GLY A 86 5.17 -3.27 4.03
C GLY A 86 4.52 -4.64 3.99
N ILE A 87 3.82 -4.94 2.91
CA ILE A 87 3.42 -6.29 2.51
C ILE A 87 3.79 -6.53 1.05
N THR A 88 3.97 -7.78 0.68
CA THR A 88 4.21 -8.18 -0.71
C THR A 88 3.10 -9.10 -1.19
N VAL A 89 2.66 -8.89 -2.42
CA VAL A 89 1.56 -9.63 -3.05
C VAL A 89 1.97 -10.03 -4.48
N GLU A 90 1.50 -11.19 -4.95
CA GLU A 90 1.78 -11.67 -6.30
C GLU A 90 1.15 -10.77 -7.37
N LYS A 91 1.93 -10.36 -8.37
CA LYS A 91 1.43 -9.49 -9.45
C LYS A 91 0.36 -10.18 -10.31
N LYS A 92 0.43 -11.50 -10.45
CA LYS A 92 -0.49 -12.29 -11.30
C LYS A 92 -1.91 -12.35 -10.72
N ASN A 93 -2.03 -12.31 -9.39
CA ASN A 93 -3.31 -12.31 -8.70
C ASN A 93 -3.23 -11.40 -7.46
N PRO A 94 -3.17 -10.07 -7.65
CA PRO A 94 -2.86 -9.16 -6.58
C PRO A 94 -4.10 -8.87 -5.74
N ASN A 95 -4.34 -9.70 -4.74
CA ASN A 95 -5.50 -9.62 -3.86
C ASN A 95 -5.05 -9.35 -2.41
N VAL A 96 -5.66 -8.33 -1.79
CA VAL A 96 -5.33 -7.87 -0.43
C VAL A 96 -6.62 -7.52 0.30
N PRO A 97 -6.77 -7.82 1.60
CA PRO A 97 -7.92 -7.34 2.37
C PRO A 97 -7.89 -5.81 2.53
N THR A 98 -9.02 -5.15 2.34
CA THR A 98 -9.16 -3.72 2.64
C THR A 98 -8.92 -3.44 4.13
N ILE A 99 -8.39 -2.24 4.42
CA ILE A 99 -8.31 -1.70 5.77
C ILE A 99 -9.31 -0.55 5.99
N THR A 100 -10.18 -0.26 5.02
CA THR A 100 -11.18 0.83 5.10
C THR A 100 -12.15 0.69 6.27
N ASP A 101 -12.42 -0.52 6.74
CA ASP A 101 -13.25 -0.79 7.92
C ASP A 101 -12.56 -0.39 9.24
N VAL A 102 -11.23 -0.32 9.25
CA VAL A 102 -10.43 0.10 10.42
C VAL A 102 -10.01 1.57 10.28
N ILE A 103 -9.57 1.97 9.09
CA ILE A 103 -9.14 3.33 8.75
C ILE A 103 -9.93 3.80 7.53
N PRO A 104 -11.08 4.49 7.72
CA PRO A 104 -11.92 4.96 6.61
C PRO A 104 -11.18 5.84 5.59
N GLY A 105 -10.13 6.55 6.02
CA GLY A 105 -9.27 7.36 5.15
C GLY A 105 -8.49 6.55 4.11
N ALA A 106 -8.41 5.22 4.23
CA ALA A 106 -7.77 4.35 3.25
C ALA A 106 -8.50 4.32 1.89
N ILE A 107 -9.77 4.76 1.84
CA ILE A 107 -10.64 4.63 0.67
C ILE A 107 -10.07 5.20 -0.63
N LEU A 108 -9.40 6.35 -0.58
CA LEU A 108 -8.81 6.96 -1.77
C LEU A 108 -7.48 6.30 -2.14
N TYR A 109 -6.66 5.95 -1.14
CA TYR A 109 -5.35 5.33 -1.37
C TYR A 109 -5.48 3.92 -1.94
N GLU A 110 -6.41 3.12 -1.44
CA GLU A 110 -6.67 1.78 -1.98
C GLU A 110 -7.22 1.86 -3.41
N ARG A 111 -8.09 2.84 -3.71
CA ARG A 111 -8.55 3.10 -5.09
C ARG A 111 -7.42 3.55 -6.02
N GLU A 112 -6.52 4.41 -5.57
CA GLU A 112 -5.37 4.84 -6.35
C GLU A 112 -4.46 3.66 -6.69
N VAL A 113 -4.13 2.82 -5.70
CA VAL A 113 -3.33 1.62 -5.91
C VAL A 113 -4.04 0.62 -6.82
N HIS A 114 -5.37 0.47 -6.67
CA HIS A 114 -6.17 -0.35 -7.57
C HIS A 114 -6.08 0.15 -9.01
N ASP A 115 -6.30 1.44 -9.24
CA ASP A 115 -6.35 2.02 -10.58
C ASP A 115 -4.98 1.99 -11.28
N LEU A 116 -3.89 2.25 -10.53
CA LEU A 116 -2.55 2.40 -11.10
C LEU A 116 -1.73 1.10 -11.13
N PHE A 117 -1.98 0.17 -10.21
CA PHE A 117 -1.26 -1.10 -10.07
C PHE A 117 -2.16 -2.33 -10.23
N GLY A 118 -3.47 -2.19 -10.35
CA GLY A 118 -4.40 -3.32 -10.55
C GLY A 118 -4.55 -4.23 -9.34
N VAL A 119 -4.24 -3.75 -8.14
CA VAL A 119 -4.45 -4.52 -6.90
C VAL A 119 -5.93 -4.51 -6.54
N THR A 120 -6.49 -5.68 -6.26
CA THR A 120 -7.87 -5.81 -5.78
C THR A 120 -7.90 -5.78 -4.26
N PHE A 121 -8.69 -4.88 -3.69
CA PHE A 121 -8.90 -4.75 -2.24
C PHE A 121 -10.23 -5.40 -1.83
N GLU A 122 -10.18 -6.58 -1.22
CA GLU A 122 -11.36 -7.32 -0.81
C GLU A 122 -12.12 -6.62 0.33
N GLY A 123 -13.42 -6.42 0.14
CA GLY A 123 -14.30 -5.74 1.10
C GLY A 123 -14.31 -4.21 0.98
N HIS A 124 -13.59 -3.64 0.00
CA HIS A 124 -13.59 -2.19 -0.23
C HIS A 124 -14.98 -1.69 -0.67
N PRO A 125 -15.48 -0.56 -0.13
CA PRO A 125 -16.86 -0.11 -0.39
C PRO A 125 -17.11 0.40 -1.81
N ASP A 126 -16.11 1.00 -2.45
CA ASP A 126 -16.20 1.52 -3.83
C ASP A 126 -14.82 1.44 -4.49
N LEU A 127 -14.54 0.35 -5.19
CA LEU A 127 -13.26 0.14 -5.87
C LEU A 127 -13.29 0.61 -7.33
N ALA A 128 -14.07 1.64 -7.65
CA ALA A 128 -14.05 2.24 -8.97
C ALA A 128 -12.75 3.04 -9.24
N ARG A 129 -12.41 3.15 -10.52
CA ARG A 129 -11.35 4.00 -11.07
C ARG A 129 -11.35 5.40 -10.44
N LEU A 130 -10.17 5.99 -10.25
CA LEU A 130 -10.00 7.26 -9.52
C LEU A 130 -9.14 8.27 -10.28
N ILE A 131 -8.01 7.84 -10.85
CA ILE A 131 -6.98 8.70 -11.45
C ILE A 131 -7.03 8.63 -12.98
N LEU A 132 -7.18 7.42 -13.53
CA LEU A 132 -7.07 7.20 -14.96
C LEU A 132 -8.31 7.74 -15.70
N PRO A 133 -8.16 8.21 -16.95
CA PRO A 133 -9.30 8.63 -17.77
C PRO A 133 -10.30 7.50 -18.00
N GLU A 134 -11.56 7.83 -18.25
CA GLU A 134 -12.63 6.84 -18.50
C GLU A 134 -12.30 5.92 -19.69
N LYS A 135 -11.72 6.49 -20.76
CA LYS A 135 -11.32 5.75 -21.96
C LYS A 135 -10.06 4.89 -21.78
N TRP A 136 -9.40 4.95 -20.62
CA TRP A 136 -8.20 4.16 -20.38
C TRP A 136 -8.53 2.65 -20.35
N PRO A 137 -7.73 1.78 -21.01
CA PRO A 137 -8.00 0.35 -21.03
C PRO A 137 -8.05 -0.26 -19.61
N GLN A 138 -9.01 -1.16 -19.36
CA GLN A 138 -9.28 -1.69 -18.00
C GLN A 138 -8.17 -2.60 -17.44
N ASP A 139 -7.28 -3.13 -18.29
CA ASP A 139 -6.19 -4.04 -17.89
C ASP A 139 -4.79 -3.44 -18.15
N VAL A 140 -4.70 -2.11 -18.20
CA VAL A 140 -3.42 -1.41 -18.38
C VAL A 140 -3.10 -0.60 -17.13
N TYR A 141 -2.03 -0.96 -16.45
CA TYR A 141 -1.66 -0.40 -15.15
C TYR A 141 -0.34 0.37 -15.27
N PRO A 142 -0.36 1.69 -15.51
CA PRO A 142 0.80 2.44 -16.00
C PRO A 142 2.00 2.48 -15.05
N LEU A 143 1.81 2.23 -13.75
CA LEU A 143 2.91 2.18 -12.78
C LEU A 143 3.56 0.80 -12.65
N ARG A 144 3.07 -0.20 -13.40
CA ARG A 144 3.74 -1.49 -13.51
C ARG A 144 4.89 -1.43 -14.52
N LYS A 145 5.99 -2.11 -14.21
CA LYS A 145 7.26 -2.11 -14.95
C LYS A 145 7.17 -2.74 -16.33
N GLU A 146 6.16 -3.55 -16.61
CA GLU A 146 5.92 -4.08 -17.96
C GLU A 146 5.51 -2.99 -18.97
N TYR A 147 5.02 -1.84 -18.51
CA TYR A 147 4.63 -0.74 -19.39
C TYR A 147 5.76 0.30 -19.49
N THR A 148 6.10 0.66 -20.72
CA THR A 148 6.96 1.82 -21.03
C THR A 148 6.11 2.92 -21.65
N LEU A 149 6.60 4.16 -21.61
CA LEU A 149 5.91 5.32 -22.19
C LEU A 149 5.65 5.12 -23.69
N GLU A 150 6.59 4.53 -24.43
CA GLU A 150 6.45 4.26 -25.86
C GLU A 150 5.30 3.28 -26.13
N ASN A 151 5.21 2.21 -25.34
CA ASN A 151 4.18 1.18 -25.48
C ASN A 151 2.78 1.72 -25.12
N LEU A 152 2.68 2.59 -24.11
CA LEU A 152 1.43 3.23 -23.71
C LEU A 152 0.95 4.23 -24.77
N HIS A 153 1.85 5.08 -25.28
CA HIS A 153 1.51 6.07 -26.30
C HIS A 153 0.94 5.42 -27.57
N GLY A 154 1.63 4.38 -28.06
CA GLY A 154 1.24 3.67 -29.28
C GLY A 154 -0.01 2.79 -29.17
N SER A 155 -0.53 2.55 -27.96
CA SER A 155 -1.69 1.68 -27.72
C SER A 155 -2.95 2.44 -27.30
N ILE A 156 -2.80 3.61 -26.67
CA ILE A 156 -3.92 4.35 -26.04
C ILE A 156 -4.29 5.63 -26.80
N PHE A 157 -3.33 6.26 -27.49
CA PHE A 157 -3.52 7.59 -28.08
C PHE A 157 -3.50 7.61 -29.62
N LYS A 158 -3.63 6.44 -30.28
CA LYS A 158 -3.49 6.34 -31.75
C LYS A 158 -4.63 6.97 -32.57
N ASP A 159 -5.74 7.37 -31.95
CA ASP A 159 -6.95 7.74 -32.67
C ASP A 159 -7.19 9.26 -32.82
N GLU A 160 -6.26 10.14 -32.40
CA GLU A 160 -6.47 11.60 -32.48
C GLU A 160 -5.80 12.31 -33.67
N GLU A 161 -5.03 11.61 -34.52
CA GLU A 161 -4.41 12.23 -35.72
C GLU A 161 -5.27 12.15 -36.99
N GLY A 162 -6.54 11.74 -36.88
CA GLY A 162 -7.39 11.38 -38.02
C GLY A 162 -8.55 12.31 -38.41
N GLU A 163 -8.80 13.42 -37.70
CA GLU A 163 -9.85 14.39 -38.08
C GLU A 163 -9.25 15.78 -38.34
N LYS A 164 -8.92 16.03 -39.61
CA LYS A 164 -8.81 17.37 -40.20
C LYS A 164 -9.65 17.45 -41.47
#